data_AF-A0A1C6EH85-F1
#
_entry.id   AF-A0A1C6EH85-F1
#
_cell.length_a   1.000
_cell.length_b   1.000
_cell.length_c   1.000
_cell.angle_alpha   90.00
_cell.angle_beta   90.00
_cell.angle_gamma   90.00
#
_symmetry.space_group_name_H-M   'P 1'
#
loop_
_entity.id
_entity.type
_entity.pdbx_description
1 polymer ?
#
loop_
_entity_poly.entity_id
_entity_poly.type
_entity_poly.pdbx_seq_one_letter_code
_entity_poly.pdbx_strand_id
1 'polypeptide(L)'
;MAKSRKDNKGRVLRKGETQRSCDGKYVYTYTDPEGKRRSIYSKDIMELRVREEKLIKDQLDGLDTYVAGSATVNFVFDRYISTKSELRGTTMRNYKYMYDRFIRNGFGRKKIAAIKFSDVLQFYQHLLKDKEMQINTLETIHTVLHPTFQLAVRDDIIRNNPSDGVMAQIKKQPGKNHGVRHALTLEQQRAFINYVESSPKYFRWTSLFKFLLGTGCRIGEAIGIRWEDVDFEKRIISINHSLVYYSTEYKEHPMCTFSISLPKTEAGIRIIPMMDAVYDALQTELADQQENGFNETEIDGMKGFIFMNRFGYVHNPQSINRAIKRIYESYNAEEVVNASKQHREPVLIPHFSCHHLRHTFCSRFCENETNLKVIQSIMGHANIETTMDIYAEVTDAKKQEAIQNLAHKLDVF
;
A
#
# COMPACT_ATOMS: atom_id res chain seq x y z
N MET A 1 -15.14 -23.74 -66.09
CA MET A 1 -15.41 -22.71 -65.06
C MET A 1 -16.06 -23.38 -63.86
N ALA A 2 -15.46 -23.30 -62.67
CA ALA A 2 -16.08 -23.84 -61.47
C ALA A 2 -17.38 -23.08 -61.18
N LYS A 3 -18.53 -23.78 -61.16
CA LYS A 3 -19.83 -23.18 -60.79
C LYS A 3 -19.71 -22.61 -59.36
N SER A 4 -19.75 -21.29 -59.24
CA SER A 4 -19.77 -20.60 -57.95
C SER A 4 -21.03 -21.02 -57.17
N ARG A 5 -20.87 -21.48 -55.93
CA ARG A 5 -22.01 -21.86 -55.07
C ARG A 5 -22.83 -20.62 -54.74
N LYS A 6 -24.15 -20.72 -54.85
CA LYS A 6 -25.09 -19.63 -54.58
C LYS A 6 -26.04 -20.01 -53.46
N ASP A 7 -26.50 -19.01 -52.70
CA ASP A 7 -27.55 -19.18 -51.70
C ASP A 7 -28.95 -19.30 -52.34
N ASN A 8 -29.97 -19.51 -51.52
CA ASN A 8 -31.37 -19.55 -51.94
C ASN A 8 -31.92 -18.22 -52.51
N LYS A 9 -31.15 -17.13 -52.43
CA LYS A 9 -31.46 -15.81 -52.99
C LYS A 9 -30.56 -15.45 -54.18
N GLY A 10 -29.77 -16.40 -54.69
CA GLY A 10 -28.89 -16.22 -55.86
C GLY A 10 -27.57 -15.48 -55.59
N ARG A 11 -27.22 -15.17 -54.33
CA ARG A 11 -25.95 -14.52 -53.95
C ARG A 11 -24.82 -15.54 -53.93
N VAL A 12 -23.63 -15.13 -54.32
CA VAL A 12 -22.44 -16.00 -54.35
C VAL A 12 -21.87 -16.19 -52.94
N LEU A 13 -21.65 -17.45 -52.56
CA LEU A 13 -21.03 -17.87 -51.30
C LEU A 13 -19.51 -17.98 -51.44
N ARG A 14 -18.77 -17.41 -50.47
CA ARG A 14 -17.30 -17.46 -50.38
C ARG A 14 -16.82 -18.86 -49.96
N LYS A 15 -15.51 -19.10 -50.05
CA LYS A 15 -14.89 -20.37 -49.62
C LYS A 15 -15.10 -20.53 -48.10
N GLY A 16 -15.69 -21.65 -47.68
CA GLY A 16 -16.03 -21.91 -46.27
C GLY A 16 -17.46 -21.51 -45.88
N GLU A 17 -18.15 -20.69 -46.68
CA GLU A 17 -19.55 -20.33 -46.48
C GLU A 17 -20.49 -21.42 -47.04
N THR A 18 -21.53 -21.77 -46.27
CA THR A 18 -22.65 -22.63 -46.68
C THR A 18 -23.96 -22.07 -46.12
N GLN A 19 -25.09 -22.45 -46.69
CA GLN A 19 -26.41 -22.13 -46.14
C GLN A 19 -27.12 -23.43 -45.74
N ARG A 20 -27.57 -23.52 -44.49
CA ARG A 20 -28.31 -24.69 -44.00
C ARG A 20 -29.72 -24.72 -44.58
N SER A 21 -30.10 -25.85 -45.15
CA SER A 21 -31.42 -26.09 -45.73
C SER A 21 -32.56 -26.12 -44.70
N CYS A 22 -32.26 -26.50 -43.45
CA CYS A 22 -33.27 -26.68 -42.41
C CYS A 22 -33.75 -25.38 -41.74
N ASP A 23 -32.88 -24.38 -41.58
CA ASP A 23 -33.20 -23.14 -40.85
C ASP A 23 -32.75 -21.86 -41.58
N GLY A 24 -32.25 -21.99 -42.82
CA GLY A 24 -31.83 -20.87 -43.66
C GLY A 24 -30.62 -20.10 -43.15
N LYS A 25 -29.97 -20.54 -42.05
CA LYS A 25 -28.80 -19.86 -41.50
C LYS A 25 -27.58 -20.04 -42.38
N TYR A 26 -26.80 -18.98 -42.52
CA TYR A 26 -25.49 -19.05 -43.13
C TYR A 26 -24.47 -19.54 -42.11
N VAL A 27 -23.56 -20.39 -42.57
CA VAL A 27 -22.53 -21.05 -41.77
C VAL A 27 -21.19 -20.82 -42.43
N TYR A 28 -20.22 -20.28 -41.69
CA TYR A 28 -18.83 -20.24 -42.13
C TYR A 28 -18.04 -21.25 -41.30
N THR A 29 -17.37 -22.18 -41.99
CA THR A 29 -16.57 -23.25 -41.37
C THR A 29 -15.08 -22.98 -41.59
N TYR A 30 -14.31 -23.00 -40.51
CA TYR A 30 -12.87 -22.77 -40.51
C TYR A 30 -12.15 -23.79 -39.62
N THR A 31 -10.84 -23.90 -39.77
CA THR A 31 -9.97 -24.69 -38.88
C THR A 31 -9.30 -23.71 -37.94
N ASP A 32 -9.36 -23.97 -36.63
CA ASP A 32 -8.69 -23.15 -35.62
C ASP A 32 -7.17 -23.43 -35.57
N PRO A 33 -6.38 -22.61 -34.86
CA PRO A 33 -4.94 -22.84 -34.68
C PRO A 33 -4.58 -24.17 -33.99
N GLU A 34 -5.53 -24.80 -33.28
CA GLU A 34 -5.37 -26.13 -32.66
C GLU A 34 -5.70 -27.28 -33.63
N GLY A 35 -6.02 -27.00 -34.89
CA GLY A 35 -6.38 -27.99 -35.91
C GLY A 35 -7.81 -28.52 -35.84
N LYS A 36 -8.67 -27.98 -34.97
CA LYS A 36 -10.08 -28.39 -34.84
C LYS A 36 -10.97 -27.58 -35.79
N ARG A 37 -11.92 -28.28 -36.41
CA ARG A 37 -12.90 -27.67 -37.33
C ARG A 37 -14.04 -27.02 -36.54
N ARG A 38 -14.25 -25.71 -36.70
CA ARG A 38 -15.31 -24.95 -36.02
C ARG A 38 -16.16 -24.16 -37.01
N SER A 39 -17.34 -23.74 -36.56
CA SER A 39 -18.32 -23.04 -37.40
C SER A 39 -18.96 -21.86 -36.69
N ILE A 40 -19.09 -20.73 -37.38
CA ILE A 40 -19.88 -19.57 -36.96
C ILE A 40 -21.18 -19.49 -37.79
N TYR A 41 -22.23 -18.94 -37.18
CA TYR A 41 -23.58 -18.92 -37.74
C TYR A 41 -24.14 -17.50 -37.78
N SER A 42 -24.92 -17.17 -38.81
CA SER A 42 -25.71 -15.94 -38.86
C SER A 42 -26.99 -16.13 -39.67
N LYS A 43 -28.01 -15.30 -39.42
CA LYS A 43 -29.23 -15.24 -40.26
C LYS A 43 -29.05 -14.35 -41.49
N ASP A 44 -28.06 -13.46 -41.48
CA ASP A 44 -27.69 -12.59 -42.60
C ASP A 44 -26.24 -12.84 -43.04
N ILE A 45 -26.03 -12.86 -44.35
CA ILE A 45 -24.74 -13.13 -44.99
C ILE A 45 -23.77 -11.97 -44.79
N MET A 46 -24.24 -10.72 -44.71
CA MET A 46 -23.36 -9.57 -44.45
C MET A 46 -22.86 -9.59 -43.01
N GLU A 47 -23.74 -9.90 -42.04
CA GLU A 47 -23.34 -10.09 -40.65
C GLU A 47 -22.38 -11.29 -40.47
N LEU A 48 -22.57 -12.37 -41.24
CA LEU A 48 -21.62 -13.49 -41.24
C LEU A 48 -20.22 -13.04 -41.69
N ARG A 49 -20.14 -12.21 -42.73
CA ARG A 49 -18.87 -11.71 -43.29
C ARG A 49 -18.15 -10.75 -42.36
N VAL A 50 -18.88 -9.88 -41.65
CA VAL A 50 -18.28 -9.03 -40.60
C VAL A 50 -17.70 -9.89 -39.47
N ARG A 51 -18.38 -10.99 -39.10
CA ARG A 51 -17.88 -11.95 -38.11
C ARG A 51 -16.67 -12.74 -38.65
N GLU A 52 -16.68 -13.12 -39.92
CA GLU A 52 -15.55 -13.77 -40.62
C GLU A 52 -14.31 -12.86 -40.62
N GLU A 53 -14.44 -11.61 -41.06
CA GLU A 53 -13.32 -10.65 -41.12
C GLU A 53 -12.73 -10.38 -39.73
N LYS A 54 -13.59 -10.25 -38.72
CA LYS A 54 -13.15 -10.13 -37.33
C LYS A 54 -12.37 -11.38 -36.87
N LEU A 55 -12.87 -12.56 -37.20
CA LEU A 55 -12.25 -13.84 -36.84
C LEU A 55 -10.89 -14.02 -37.52
N ILE A 56 -10.79 -13.71 -38.81
CA ILE A 56 -9.53 -13.76 -39.56
C ILE A 56 -8.52 -12.78 -38.97
N LYS A 57 -8.96 -11.56 -38.63
CA LYS A 57 -8.11 -10.57 -37.96
C LYS A 57 -7.63 -11.07 -36.60
N ASP A 58 -8.52 -11.65 -35.80
CA ASP A 58 -8.19 -12.18 -34.48
C ASP A 58 -7.24 -13.41 -34.58
N GLN A 59 -7.34 -14.23 -35.64
CA GLN A 59 -6.42 -15.35 -35.91
C GLN A 59 -5.05 -14.91 -36.42
N LEU A 60 -4.99 -13.91 -37.30
CA LEU A 60 -3.73 -13.32 -37.78
C LEU A 60 -2.95 -12.65 -36.65
N ASP A 61 -3.67 -12.11 -35.66
CA ASP A 61 -3.11 -11.45 -34.49
C ASP A 61 -2.76 -12.44 -33.35
N GLY A 62 -2.92 -13.76 -33.54
CA GLY A 62 -2.53 -14.79 -32.56
C GLY A 62 -3.45 -14.91 -31.33
N LEU A 63 -4.62 -14.25 -31.33
CA LEU A 63 -5.50 -14.23 -30.16
C LEU A 63 -6.15 -15.60 -29.92
N ASP A 64 -6.02 -16.12 -28.69
CA ASP A 64 -6.69 -17.34 -28.25
C ASP A 64 -8.21 -17.10 -28.17
N THR A 65 -8.84 -17.25 -29.32
CA THR A 65 -10.19 -16.77 -29.63
C THR A 65 -11.25 -17.44 -28.76
N TYR A 66 -10.91 -18.58 -28.14
CA TYR A 66 -11.82 -19.36 -27.31
C TYR A 66 -11.80 -18.94 -25.83
N VAL A 67 -10.63 -18.55 -25.31
CA VAL A 67 -10.52 -17.90 -23.99
C VAL A 67 -11.03 -16.46 -24.06
N ALA A 68 -10.72 -15.72 -25.13
CA ALA A 68 -11.11 -14.32 -25.32
C ALA A 68 -12.64 -14.07 -25.31
N GLY A 69 -13.45 -15.00 -25.82
CA GLY A 69 -14.92 -14.85 -25.90
C GLY A 69 -15.68 -15.09 -24.58
N SER A 70 -15.05 -15.76 -23.62
CA SER A 70 -15.71 -16.27 -22.39
C SER A 70 -15.01 -15.85 -21.09
N ALA A 71 -13.72 -15.50 -21.14
CA ALA A 71 -12.96 -15.11 -19.96
C ALA A 71 -13.53 -13.84 -19.32
N THR A 72 -13.70 -13.92 -18.00
CA THR A 72 -14.06 -12.78 -17.16
C THR A 72 -12.81 -12.19 -16.53
N VAL A 73 -12.89 -10.96 -16.02
CA VAL A 73 -11.79 -10.36 -15.24
C VAL A 73 -11.43 -11.25 -14.04
N ASN A 74 -12.43 -11.84 -13.40
CA ASN A 74 -12.28 -12.83 -12.33
C ASN A 74 -11.39 -14.01 -12.72
N PHE A 75 -11.66 -14.62 -13.87
CA PHE A 75 -10.86 -15.75 -14.36
C PHE A 75 -9.38 -15.39 -14.53
N VAL A 76 -9.11 -14.22 -15.13
CA VAL A 76 -7.73 -13.77 -15.34
C VAL A 76 -7.06 -13.38 -14.02
N PHE A 77 -7.79 -12.75 -13.10
CA PHE A 77 -7.26 -12.41 -11.78
C PHE A 77 -6.86 -13.67 -10.99
N ASP A 78 -7.70 -14.71 -10.99
CA ASP A 78 -7.40 -15.97 -10.29
C ASP A 78 -6.13 -16.63 -10.84
N ARG A 79 -5.92 -16.57 -12.16
CA ARG A 79 -4.65 -16.99 -12.79
C ARG A 79 -3.50 -16.09 -12.36
N TYR A 80 -3.63 -14.78 -12.50
CA TYR A 80 -2.59 -13.82 -12.12
C TYR A 80 -2.13 -14.03 -10.67
N ILE A 81 -3.06 -14.08 -9.72
CA ILE A 81 -2.73 -14.19 -8.31
C ILE A 81 -2.08 -15.54 -7.96
N SER A 82 -2.42 -16.62 -8.67
CA SER A 82 -1.78 -17.93 -8.51
C SER A 82 -0.30 -17.95 -8.93
N THR A 83 0.11 -17.08 -9.87
CA THR A 83 1.52 -16.94 -10.27
C THR A 83 2.38 -16.19 -9.25
N LYS A 84 1.75 -15.55 -8.26
CA LYS A 84 2.40 -14.61 -7.34
C LYS A 84 2.92 -15.25 -6.06
N SER A 85 3.69 -16.33 -6.18
CA SER A 85 4.30 -17.03 -5.05
C SER A 85 5.39 -16.24 -4.34
N GLU A 86 5.97 -15.23 -4.99
CA GLU A 86 7.03 -14.37 -4.46
C GLU A 86 6.54 -13.29 -3.47
N LEU A 87 5.22 -13.06 -3.42
CA LEU A 87 4.64 -12.01 -2.58
C LEU A 87 4.61 -12.42 -1.10
N ARG A 88 4.87 -11.45 -0.22
CA ARG A 88 4.66 -11.66 1.22
C ARG A 88 3.19 -11.95 1.50
N GLY A 89 2.92 -12.79 2.51
CA GLY A 89 1.56 -13.16 2.88
C GLY A 89 0.64 -11.97 3.17
N THR A 90 1.16 -10.90 3.78
CA THR A 90 0.42 -9.65 4.01
C THR A 90 0.04 -8.95 2.70
N THR A 91 0.98 -8.85 1.75
CA THR A 91 0.73 -8.25 0.42
C THR A 91 -0.28 -9.06 -0.36
N MET A 92 -0.10 -10.38 -0.42
CA MET A 92 -1.01 -11.33 -1.09
C MET A 92 -2.44 -11.20 -0.56
N ARG A 93 -2.59 -11.16 0.77
CA ARG A 93 -3.90 -11.00 1.40
C ARG A 93 -4.53 -9.66 1.11
N ASN A 94 -3.76 -8.57 1.16
CA ASN A 94 -4.27 -7.25 0.81
C ASN A 94 -4.78 -7.23 -0.64
N TYR A 95 -4.06 -7.86 -1.58
CA TYR A 95 -4.49 -7.95 -2.98
C TYR A 95 -5.82 -8.70 -3.11
N LYS A 96 -5.94 -9.88 -2.51
CA LYS A 96 -7.18 -10.66 -2.49
C LYS A 96 -8.33 -9.89 -1.84
N TYR A 97 -8.11 -9.31 -0.66
CA TYR A 97 -9.10 -8.51 0.04
C TYR A 97 -9.63 -7.35 -0.81
N MET A 98 -8.74 -6.56 -1.42
CA MET A 98 -9.15 -5.43 -2.27
C MET A 98 -9.93 -5.91 -3.49
N TYR A 99 -9.49 -7.01 -4.10
CA TYR A 99 -10.17 -7.60 -5.25
C TYR A 99 -11.56 -8.14 -4.87
N ASP A 100 -11.66 -8.95 -3.82
CA ASP A 100 -12.89 -9.58 -3.36
C ASP A 100 -13.92 -8.55 -2.89
N ARG A 101 -13.45 -7.52 -2.19
CA ARG A 101 -14.32 -6.47 -1.66
C ARG A 101 -14.88 -5.56 -2.75
N PHE A 102 -14.06 -5.16 -3.73
CA PHE A 102 -14.42 -4.08 -4.67
C PHE A 102 -14.63 -4.53 -6.11
N ILE A 103 -14.05 -5.65 -6.55
CA ILE A 103 -14.05 -6.07 -7.95
C ILE A 103 -14.90 -7.34 -8.14
N ARG A 104 -14.64 -8.40 -7.37
CA ARG A 104 -15.12 -9.78 -7.59
C ARG A 104 -16.62 -9.90 -7.91
N ASN A 105 -17.47 -9.22 -7.14
CA ASN A 105 -18.92 -9.33 -7.23
C ASN A 105 -19.59 -8.41 -8.28
N GLY A 106 -18.85 -7.44 -8.81
CA GLY A 106 -19.35 -6.48 -9.79
C GLY A 106 -18.51 -6.48 -11.05
N PHE A 107 -17.52 -5.57 -11.10
CA PHE A 107 -16.65 -5.37 -12.26
C PHE A 107 -15.94 -6.66 -12.71
N GLY A 108 -15.58 -7.52 -11.75
CA GLY A 108 -14.91 -8.81 -11.95
C GLY A 108 -15.68 -9.81 -12.82
N ARG A 109 -17.02 -9.71 -12.86
CA ARG A 109 -17.89 -10.60 -13.64
C ARG A 109 -17.98 -10.20 -15.12
N LYS A 110 -17.52 -9.00 -15.49
CA LYS A 110 -17.53 -8.54 -16.88
C LYS A 110 -16.57 -9.39 -17.72
N LYS A 111 -16.95 -9.62 -18.98
CA LYS A 111 -16.06 -10.26 -19.98
C LYS A 111 -14.88 -9.34 -20.25
N ILE A 112 -13.67 -9.87 -20.13
CA ILE A 112 -12.46 -9.06 -20.19
C ILE A 112 -12.28 -8.39 -21.56
N ALA A 113 -12.61 -9.10 -22.64
CA ALA A 113 -12.54 -8.59 -24.01
C ALA A 113 -13.57 -7.49 -24.33
N ALA A 114 -14.60 -7.31 -23.50
CA ALA A 114 -15.61 -6.27 -23.69
C ALA A 114 -15.25 -4.96 -22.97
N ILE A 115 -14.26 -4.98 -22.08
CA ILE A 115 -13.91 -3.84 -21.24
C ILE A 115 -13.09 -2.83 -22.04
N LYS A 116 -13.57 -1.59 -22.05
CA LYS A 116 -12.86 -0.45 -22.64
C LYS A 116 -12.24 0.41 -21.55
N PHE A 117 -11.36 1.32 -21.97
CA PHE A 117 -10.80 2.35 -21.10
C PHE A 117 -11.87 3.13 -20.32
N SER A 118 -12.94 3.53 -21.01
CA SER A 118 -14.06 4.25 -20.41
C SER A 118 -14.76 3.46 -19.29
N ASP A 119 -14.83 2.13 -19.39
CA ASP A 119 -15.45 1.29 -18.36
C ASP A 119 -14.62 1.27 -17.08
N VAL A 120 -13.29 1.19 -17.21
CA VAL A 120 -12.36 1.23 -16.07
C VAL A 120 -12.41 2.61 -15.41
N LEU A 121 -12.39 3.68 -16.22
CA LEU A 121 -12.50 5.04 -15.71
C LEU A 121 -13.82 5.28 -14.96
N GLN A 122 -14.95 4.86 -15.52
CA GLN A 122 -16.26 4.97 -14.86
C GLN A 122 -16.30 4.17 -13.57
N PHE A 123 -15.75 2.96 -13.56
CA PHE A 123 -15.64 2.14 -12.35
C PHE A 123 -14.82 2.85 -11.25
N TYR A 124 -13.68 3.43 -11.61
CA TYR A 124 -12.85 4.18 -10.68
C TYR A 124 -13.53 5.45 -10.17
N GLN A 125 -14.27 6.15 -11.02
CA GLN A 125 -15.06 7.31 -10.61
C GLN A 125 -16.20 6.92 -9.66
N HIS A 126 -16.87 5.79 -9.90
CA HIS A 126 -17.88 5.24 -8.97
C HIS A 126 -17.28 4.95 -7.60
N LEU A 127 -16.09 4.34 -7.54
CA LEU A 127 -15.42 4.09 -6.27
C LEU A 127 -15.05 5.40 -5.54
N LEU A 128 -14.56 6.41 -6.26
CA LEU A 128 -14.18 7.68 -5.65
C LEU A 128 -15.37 8.51 -5.18
N LYS A 129 -16.44 8.60 -5.98
CA LYS A 129 -17.58 9.50 -5.71
C LYS A 129 -18.66 8.82 -4.88
N ASP A 130 -19.09 7.63 -5.29
CA ASP A 130 -20.28 6.98 -4.72
C ASP A 130 -19.93 6.10 -3.51
N LYS A 131 -18.65 5.68 -3.41
CA LYS A 131 -18.11 4.97 -2.24
C LYS A 131 -17.17 5.84 -1.40
N GLU A 132 -17.04 7.12 -1.73
CA GLU A 132 -16.18 8.10 -1.04
C GLU A 132 -14.75 7.59 -0.76
N MET A 133 -14.23 6.79 -1.70
CA MET A 133 -12.96 6.11 -1.52
C MET A 133 -11.80 7.09 -1.67
N GLN A 134 -10.78 6.91 -0.82
CA GLN A 134 -9.52 7.64 -0.93
C GLN A 134 -8.69 7.14 -2.13
N ILE A 135 -7.93 8.05 -2.74
CA ILE A 135 -7.15 7.76 -3.96
C ILE A 135 -6.10 6.67 -3.72
N ASN A 136 -5.45 6.65 -2.56
CA ASN A 136 -4.46 5.61 -2.24
C ASN A 136 -5.09 4.21 -2.18
N THR A 137 -6.34 4.12 -1.72
CA THR A 137 -7.08 2.85 -1.74
C THR A 137 -7.37 2.45 -3.19
N LEU A 138 -7.76 3.41 -4.03
CA LEU A 138 -7.95 3.17 -5.47
C LEU A 138 -6.65 2.76 -6.17
N GLU A 139 -5.51 3.36 -5.82
CA GLU A 139 -4.19 2.95 -6.33
C GLU A 139 -3.87 1.50 -5.96
N THR A 140 -4.25 1.08 -4.76
CA THR A 140 -4.07 -0.31 -4.34
C THR A 140 -4.93 -1.24 -5.20
N ILE A 141 -6.19 -0.86 -5.48
CA ILE A 141 -7.06 -1.59 -6.41
C ILE A 141 -6.44 -1.62 -7.82
N HIS A 142 -5.90 -0.51 -8.30
CA HIS A 142 -5.24 -0.42 -9.59
C HIS A 142 -3.98 -1.29 -9.67
N THR A 143 -3.19 -1.35 -8.60
CA THR A 143 -2.00 -2.21 -8.49
C THR A 143 -2.33 -3.70 -8.64
N VAL A 144 -3.58 -4.08 -8.35
CA VAL A 144 -4.07 -5.44 -8.58
C VAL A 144 -4.67 -5.60 -9.97
N LEU A 145 -5.52 -4.66 -10.38
CA LEU A 145 -6.31 -4.75 -11.60
C LEU A 145 -5.47 -4.53 -12.87
N HIS A 146 -4.51 -3.62 -12.84
CA HIS A 146 -3.68 -3.33 -14.01
C HIS A 146 -2.79 -4.51 -14.42
N PRO A 147 -2.02 -5.16 -13.51
CA PRO A 147 -1.30 -6.38 -13.86
C PRO A 147 -2.19 -7.54 -14.31
N THR A 148 -3.43 -7.61 -13.80
CA THR A 148 -4.41 -8.60 -14.26
C THR A 148 -4.73 -8.40 -15.75
N PHE A 149 -4.99 -7.16 -16.17
CA PHE A 149 -5.17 -6.85 -17.59
C PHE A 149 -3.87 -7.03 -18.40
N GLN A 150 -2.71 -6.73 -17.83
CA GLN A 150 -1.43 -7.00 -18.51
C GLN A 150 -1.20 -8.48 -18.77
N LEU A 151 -1.58 -9.36 -17.84
CA LEU A 151 -1.53 -10.80 -18.07
C LEU A 151 -2.43 -11.20 -19.24
N ALA A 152 -3.65 -10.64 -19.31
CA ALA A 152 -4.54 -10.89 -20.45
C ALA A 152 -4.00 -10.38 -21.79
N VAL A 153 -3.20 -9.31 -21.78
CA VAL A 153 -2.49 -8.86 -23.00
C VAL A 153 -1.41 -9.86 -23.38
N ARG A 154 -0.62 -10.34 -22.41
CA ARG A 154 0.46 -11.31 -22.66
C ARG A 154 -0.04 -12.68 -23.10
N ASP A 155 -1.20 -13.09 -22.62
CA ASP A 155 -1.87 -14.34 -22.99
C ASP A 155 -2.71 -14.19 -24.28
N ASP A 156 -2.57 -13.07 -25.02
CA ASP A 156 -3.29 -12.78 -26.26
C ASP A 156 -4.83 -12.92 -26.12
N ILE A 157 -5.36 -12.59 -24.94
CA ILE A 157 -6.81 -12.55 -24.66
C ILE A 157 -7.39 -11.20 -25.07
N ILE A 158 -6.63 -10.12 -24.86
CA ILE A 158 -6.98 -8.75 -25.25
C ILE A 158 -5.78 -8.05 -25.90
N ARG A 159 -6.04 -7.13 -26.82
CA ARG A 159 -4.99 -6.44 -27.59
C ARG A 159 -4.23 -5.38 -26.80
N ASN A 160 -4.94 -4.65 -25.95
CA ASN A 160 -4.40 -3.52 -25.18
C ASN A 160 -4.96 -3.59 -23.77
N ASN A 161 -4.20 -3.10 -22.79
CA ASN A 161 -4.68 -3.02 -21.42
C ASN A 161 -5.62 -1.81 -21.24
N PRO A 162 -6.92 -2.02 -20.93
CA PRO A 162 -7.88 -0.94 -20.80
C PRO A 162 -7.65 -0.06 -19.56
N SER A 163 -6.81 -0.47 -18.61
CA SER A 163 -6.48 0.32 -17.42
C SER A 163 -5.31 1.28 -17.62
N ASP A 164 -4.59 1.18 -18.75
CA ASP A 164 -3.42 2.02 -19.03
C ASP A 164 -3.81 3.50 -19.07
N GLY A 165 -3.10 4.33 -18.31
CA GLY A 165 -3.34 5.79 -18.25
C GLY A 165 -4.54 6.25 -17.43
N VAL A 166 -5.41 5.35 -16.94
CA VAL A 166 -6.61 5.74 -16.16
C VAL A 166 -6.24 6.50 -14.89
N MET A 167 -5.26 6.01 -14.13
CA MET A 167 -4.84 6.67 -12.88
C MET A 167 -4.22 8.04 -13.15
N ALA A 168 -3.47 8.20 -14.25
CA ALA A 168 -2.90 9.49 -14.62
C ALA A 168 -4.00 10.53 -14.90
N GLN A 169 -5.10 10.13 -15.53
CA GLN A 169 -6.26 11.01 -15.75
C GLN A 169 -6.96 11.39 -14.44
N ILE A 170 -7.07 10.46 -13.49
CA ILE A 170 -7.70 10.72 -12.18
C ILE A 170 -6.86 11.69 -11.34
N LYS A 171 -5.54 11.50 -11.31
CA LYS A 171 -4.63 12.33 -10.52
C LYS A 171 -4.51 13.77 -11.01
N LYS A 172 -4.78 14.03 -12.29
CA LYS A 172 -4.80 15.40 -12.85
C LYS A 172 -5.96 16.26 -12.32
N GLN A 173 -6.95 15.66 -11.66
CA GLN A 173 -8.09 16.41 -11.15
C GLN A 173 -7.68 17.19 -9.87
N PRO A 174 -7.98 18.50 -9.78
CA PRO A 174 -7.61 19.32 -8.63
C PRO A 174 -8.25 18.81 -7.33
N GLY A 175 -7.56 18.98 -6.19
CA GLY A 175 -8.03 18.55 -4.87
C GLY A 175 -7.79 17.08 -4.53
N LYS A 176 -7.06 16.36 -5.37
CA LYS A 176 -6.77 14.92 -5.24
C LYS A 176 -5.31 14.62 -4.85
N ASN A 177 -4.67 15.57 -4.18
CA ASN A 177 -3.32 15.39 -3.66
C ASN A 177 -3.37 14.69 -2.30
N HIS A 178 -2.33 13.93 -2.00
CA HIS A 178 -2.15 13.35 -0.67
C HIS A 178 -2.07 14.48 0.36
N GLY A 179 -2.81 14.37 1.47
CA GLY A 179 -2.61 15.27 2.60
C GLY A 179 -1.16 15.18 3.10
N VAL A 180 -0.54 16.33 3.38
CA VAL A 180 0.82 16.38 3.93
C VAL A 180 0.77 15.89 5.38
N ARG A 181 1.70 15.00 5.75
CA ARG A 181 1.81 14.50 7.12
C ARG A 181 2.74 15.41 7.89
N HIS A 182 2.19 16.31 8.68
CA HIS A 182 3.00 17.22 9.48
C HIS A 182 3.64 16.51 10.67
N ALA A 183 4.91 16.82 10.92
CA ALA A 183 5.58 16.49 12.17
C ALA A 183 4.97 17.27 13.35
N LEU A 184 5.13 16.75 14.57
CA LEU A 184 4.85 17.53 15.76
C LEU A 184 5.83 18.71 15.85
N THR A 185 5.34 19.86 16.31
CA THR A 185 6.22 20.97 16.67
C THR A 185 7.04 20.61 17.91
N LEU A 186 8.13 21.33 18.16
CA LEU A 186 8.94 21.13 19.38
C LEU A 186 8.12 21.30 20.66
N GLU A 187 7.23 22.28 20.69
CA GLU A 187 6.34 22.53 21.83
C GLU A 187 5.34 21.38 22.03
N GLN A 188 4.71 20.91 20.95
CA GLN A 188 3.79 19.77 21.02
C GLN A 188 4.49 18.47 21.42
N GLN A 189 5.71 18.24 20.92
CA GLN A 189 6.51 17.08 21.29
C GLN A 189 6.88 17.10 22.78
N ARG A 190 7.32 18.26 23.30
CA ARG A 190 7.63 18.44 24.73
C ARG A 190 6.38 18.26 25.59
N ALA A 191 5.28 18.90 25.20
CA ALA A 191 3.99 18.75 25.87
C ALA A 191 3.55 17.28 25.97
N PHE A 192 3.66 16.54 24.85
CA PHE A 192 3.32 15.13 24.80
C PHE A 192 4.17 14.28 25.76
N ILE A 193 5.50 14.38 25.68
CA ILE A 193 6.40 13.57 26.52
C ILE A 193 6.24 13.93 28.00
N ASN A 194 6.22 15.21 28.34
CA ASN A 194 6.07 15.65 29.73
C ASN A 194 4.75 15.15 30.33
N TYR A 195 3.65 15.22 29.58
CA TYR A 195 2.35 14.73 30.05
C TYR A 195 2.33 13.20 30.23
N VAL A 196 2.98 12.46 29.34
CA VAL A 196 3.12 11.00 29.49
C VAL A 196 3.91 10.67 30.77
N GLU A 197 5.03 11.35 31.01
CA GLU A 197 5.90 11.13 32.17
C GLU A 197 5.22 11.49 33.50
N SER A 198 4.58 12.66 33.56
CA SER A 198 3.98 13.16 34.81
C SER A 198 2.65 12.49 35.16
N SER A 199 2.00 11.83 34.19
CA SER A 199 0.69 11.21 34.40
C SER A 199 0.81 9.81 35.01
N PRO A 200 0.25 9.57 36.21
CA PRO A 200 0.22 8.23 36.81
C PRO A 200 -0.52 7.18 35.96
N LYS A 201 -1.33 7.63 35.00
CA LYS A 201 -2.08 6.77 34.08
C LYS A 201 -1.26 6.37 32.85
N TYR A 202 -0.35 7.23 32.41
CA TYR A 202 0.34 7.07 31.12
C TYR A 202 1.85 6.84 31.23
N PHE A 203 2.46 7.02 32.42
CA PHE A 203 3.92 6.91 32.62
C PHE A 203 4.55 5.63 32.07
N ARG A 204 3.84 4.50 32.06
CA ARG A 204 4.32 3.23 31.50
C ARG A 204 4.61 3.29 29.98
N TRP A 205 4.08 4.27 29.27
CA TRP A 205 4.35 4.47 27.84
C TRP A 205 5.60 5.32 27.57
N THR A 206 6.20 5.92 28.61
CA THR A 206 7.33 6.85 28.49
C THR A 206 8.49 6.23 27.70
N SER A 207 8.94 5.04 28.12
CA SER A 207 10.09 4.38 27.52
C SER A 207 9.88 4.10 26.03
N LEU A 208 8.70 3.61 25.65
CA LEU A 208 8.36 3.34 24.25
C LEU A 208 8.33 4.62 23.40
N PHE A 209 7.74 5.71 23.89
CA PHE A 209 7.67 6.94 23.11
C PHE A 209 9.01 7.68 23.03
N LYS A 210 9.82 7.65 24.09
CA LYS A 210 11.22 8.12 24.04
C LYS A 210 12.02 7.33 23.02
N PHE A 211 11.89 6.00 23.02
CA PHE A 211 12.54 5.14 22.04
C PHE A 211 12.13 5.49 20.61
N LEU A 212 10.83 5.62 20.32
CA LEU A 212 10.33 5.96 18.98
C LEU A 212 10.81 7.34 18.50
N LEU A 213 10.77 8.35 19.38
CA LEU A 213 11.20 9.71 19.06
C LEU A 213 12.72 9.89 19.05
N GLY A 214 13.49 9.02 19.71
CA GLY A 214 14.95 9.09 19.74
C GLY A 214 15.65 8.20 18.69
N THR A 215 14.96 7.20 18.13
CA THR A 215 15.51 6.29 17.13
C THR A 215 14.90 6.47 15.74
N GLY A 216 13.69 7.02 15.65
CA GLY A 216 12.95 7.09 14.39
C GLY A 216 12.52 5.73 13.84
N CYS A 217 12.55 4.67 14.64
CA CYS A 217 12.13 3.33 14.21
C CYS A 217 10.67 3.29 13.75
N ARG A 218 10.37 2.41 12.78
CA ARG A 218 8.97 2.07 12.47
C ARG A 218 8.36 1.34 13.65
N ILE A 219 7.05 1.45 13.84
CA ILE A 219 6.38 0.84 15.00
C ILE A 219 6.62 -0.66 15.12
N GLY A 220 6.61 -1.40 13.99
CA GLY A 220 6.91 -2.83 13.96
C GLY A 220 8.36 -3.17 14.34
N GLU A 221 9.31 -2.29 14.02
CA GLU A 221 10.71 -2.42 14.45
C GLU A 221 10.82 -2.16 15.96
N ALA A 222 10.14 -1.12 16.47
CA ALA A 222 10.17 -0.78 17.88
C ALA A 222 9.54 -1.86 18.77
N ILE A 223 8.34 -2.35 18.46
CA ILE A 223 7.72 -3.43 19.26
C ILE A 223 8.45 -4.77 19.09
N GLY A 224 9.21 -4.93 18.00
CA GLY A 224 9.94 -6.15 17.67
C GLY A 224 11.33 -6.20 18.27
N ILE A 225 11.86 -5.09 18.81
CA ILE A 225 13.22 -5.05 19.33
C ILE A 225 13.39 -5.98 20.53
N ARG A 226 14.54 -6.65 20.61
CA ARG A 226 14.88 -7.58 21.69
C ARG A 226 16.11 -7.11 22.43
N TRP A 227 16.31 -7.63 23.65
CA TRP A 227 17.49 -7.31 24.45
C TRP A 227 18.81 -7.70 23.75
N GLU A 228 18.81 -8.76 22.93
CA GLU A 228 19.99 -9.16 22.14
C GLU A 228 20.35 -8.19 21.00
N ASP A 229 19.43 -7.31 20.60
CA ASP A 229 19.67 -6.32 19.55
C ASP A 229 20.31 -5.02 20.11
N VAL A 230 20.51 -4.94 21.43
CA VAL A 230 20.95 -3.74 22.16
C VAL A 230 22.33 -3.98 22.75
N ASP A 231 23.31 -3.17 22.34
CA ASP A 231 24.66 -3.15 22.92
C ASP A 231 24.81 -1.87 23.77
N PHE A 232 24.63 -2.01 25.09
CA PHE A 232 24.70 -0.90 26.04
C PHE A 232 26.11 -0.31 26.17
N GLU A 233 27.16 -1.11 25.99
CA GLU A 233 28.55 -0.64 26.10
C GLU A 233 28.91 0.25 24.91
N LYS A 234 28.58 -0.20 23.70
CA LYS A 234 28.80 0.60 22.48
C LYS A 234 27.71 1.65 22.25
N ARG A 235 26.63 1.64 23.04
CA ARG A 235 25.46 2.50 22.87
C ARG A 235 24.88 2.42 21.45
N ILE A 236 24.67 1.22 20.95
CA ILE A 236 24.07 0.97 19.63
C ILE A 236 22.88 0.00 19.67
N ILE A 237 21.94 0.21 18.75
CA ILE A 237 20.76 -0.65 18.56
C ILE A 237 20.80 -1.21 17.13
N SER A 238 20.72 -2.53 16.99
CA SER A 238 20.66 -3.23 15.71
C SER A 238 19.21 -3.39 15.26
N ILE A 239 18.82 -2.68 14.21
CA ILE A 239 17.49 -2.86 13.59
C ILE A 239 17.63 -3.82 12.42
N ASN A 240 17.25 -5.08 12.65
CA ASN A 240 17.41 -6.17 11.68
C ASN A 240 16.13 -7.00 11.45
N HIS A 241 15.04 -6.69 12.15
CA HIS A 241 13.72 -7.32 11.97
C HIS A 241 12.58 -6.39 12.37
N SER A 242 11.35 -6.80 12.10
CA SER A 242 10.13 -6.09 12.48
C SER A 242 9.03 -7.09 12.83
N LEU A 243 8.23 -6.78 13.83
CA LEU A 243 6.99 -7.50 14.08
C LEU A 243 5.86 -6.95 13.21
N VAL A 244 5.12 -7.86 12.58
CA VAL A 244 3.90 -7.55 11.83
C VAL A 244 2.73 -8.28 12.46
N TYR A 245 1.58 -7.59 12.52
CA TYR A 245 0.35 -8.15 13.04
C TYR A 245 -0.67 -8.25 11.91
N TYR A 246 -1.14 -9.46 11.61
CA TYR A 246 -2.08 -9.68 10.53
C TYR A 246 -2.97 -10.91 10.75
N SER A 247 -4.13 -10.92 10.08
CA SER A 247 -5.04 -12.07 10.10
C SER A 247 -4.47 -13.23 9.29
N THR A 248 -4.20 -14.37 9.91
CA THR A 248 -3.98 -15.68 9.28
C THR A 248 -5.30 -16.45 9.19
N GLU A 249 -5.42 -17.34 8.21
CA GLU A 249 -6.49 -18.33 8.19
C GLU A 249 -6.02 -19.53 9.01
N TYR A 250 -6.76 -19.87 10.07
CA TYR A 250 -6.55 -21.08 10.84
C TYR A 250 -7.86 -21.84 10.95
N LYS A 251 -7.90 -23.06 10.37
CA LYS A 251 -9.10 -23.91 10.34
C LYS A 251 -10.36 -23.16 9.82
N GLU A 252 -10.23 -22.47 8.68
CA GLU A 252 -11.31 -21.70 8.04
C GLU A 252 -11.84 -20.50 8.85
N HIS A 253 -11.18 -20.15 9.96
CA HIS A 253 -11.47 -18.93 10.73
C HIS A 253 -10.30 -17.95 10.68
N PRO A 254 -10.57 -16.64 10.53
CA PRO A 254 -9.53 -15.62 10.59
C PRO A 254 -9.03 -15.47 12.04
N MET A 255 -7.75 -15.76 12.27
CA MET A 255 -7.06 -15.52 13.53
C MET A 255 -6.00 -14.45 13.32
N CYS A 256 -5.96 -13.40 14.13
CA CYS A 256 -4.90 -12.40 14.02
C CYS A 256 -3.67 -12.83 14.82
N THR A 257 -2.54 -12.99 14.14
CA THR A 257 -1.28 -13.45 14.74
C THR A 257 -0.15 -12.46 14.47
N PHE A 258 0.83 -12.46 15.37
CA PHE A 258 2.11 -11.83 15.11
C PHE A 258 2.98 -12.74 14.27
N SER A 259 3.82 -12.13 13.43
CA SER A 259 4.94 -12.82 12.77
C SER A 259 6.14 -11.88 12.68
N ILE A 260 7.32 -12.47 12.55
CA ILE A 260 8.55 -11.76 12.25
C ILE A 260 8.61 -11.49 10.75
N SER A 261 9.04 -10.27 10.43
CA SER A 261 9.23 -9.76 9.07
C SER A 261 10.65 -9.23 8.98
N LEU A 262 11.52 -10.02 8.38
CA LEU A 262 12.90 -9.62 8.09
C LEU A 262 12.92 -8.56 6.97
N PRO A 263 13.89 -7.63 6.94
CA PRO A 263 14.09 -6.70 5.85
C PRO A 263 14.21 -7.39 4.50
N LYS A 264 13.62 -6.81 3.44
CA LYS A 264 13.75 -7.32 2.07
C LYS A 264 15.09 -6.97 1.42
N THR A 265 15.78 -5.98 1.97
CA THR A 265 16.95 -5.33 1.37
C THR A 265 17.94 -5.01 2.48
N GLU A 266 19.23 -4.99 2.15
CA GLU A 266 20.30 -4.60 3.09
C GLU A 266 20.06 -3.23 3.73
N ALA A 267 19.50 -2.27 2.98
CA ALA A 267 19.16 -0.93 3.50
C ALA A 267 18.15 -0.93 4.67
N GLY A 268 17.44 -2.04 4.90
CA GLY A 268 16.55 -2.19 6.05
C GLY A 268 17.24 -2.70 7.31
N ILE A 269 18.47 -3.24 7.18
CA ILE A 269 19.34 -3.62 8.29
C ILE A 269 20.22 -2.42 8.61
N ARG A 270 20.14 -1.89 9.83
CA ARG A 270 20.87 -0.68 10.21
C ARG A 270 21.21 -0.66 11.69
N ILE A 271 22.26 0.08 12.01
CA ILE A 271 22.68 0.34 13.39
C ILE A 271 22.32 1.77 13.72
N ILE A 272 21.66 1.97 14.87
CA ILE A 272 21.27 3.28 15.37
C ILE A 272 22.04 3.57 16.67
N PRO A 273 22.88 4.61 16.70
CA PRO A 273 23.49 5.09 17.94
C PRO A 273 22.42 5.59 18.92
N MET A 274 22.58 5.29 20.21
CA MET A 274 21.63 5.69 21.24
C MET A 274 21.88 7.13 21.69
N MET A 275 20.82 7.94 21.71
CA MET A 275 20.78 9.16 22.50
C MET A 275 20.68 8.81 23.99
N ASP A 276 21.14 9.69 24.88
CA ASP A 276 21.04 9.47 26.34
C ASP A 276 19.60 9.19 26.78
N ALA A 277 18.63 9.94 26.24
CA ALA A 277 17.22 9.71 26.53
C ALA A 277 16.70 8.31 26.11
N VAL A 278 17.28 7.69 25.08
CA VAL A 278 16.95 6.31 24.66
C VAL A 278 17.64 5.31 25.56
N TYR A 279 18.90 5.55 25.91
CA TYR A 279 19.65 4.73 26.84
C TYR A 279 18.94 4.65 28.20
N ASP A 280 18.54 5.80 28.77
CA ASP A 280 17.82 5.87 30.04
C ASP A 280 16.46 5.17 29.99
N ALA A 281 15.74 5.31 28.86
CA ALA A 281 14.46 4.63 28.65
C ALA A 281 14.63 3.10 28.62
N LEU A 282 15.68 2.59 27.97
CA LEU A 282 15.97 1.17 27.93
C LEU A 282 16.47 0.64 29.29
N GLN A 283 17.27 1.41 30.03
CA GLN A 283 17.66 1.04 31.38
C GLN A 283 16.46 0.97 32.33
N THR A 284 15.53 1.92 32.22
CA THR A 284 14.29 1.92 33.00
C THR A 284 13.46 0.66 32.71
N GLU A 285 13.33 0.29 31.43
CA GLU A 285 12.59 -0.92 31.03
C GLU A 285 13.29 -2.20 31.49
N LEU A 286 14.63 -2.24 31.45
CA LEU A 286 15.41 -3.37 31.94
C LEU A 286 15.22 -3.57 33.44
N ALA A 287 15.26 -2.48 34.22
CA ALA A 287 15.04 -2.52 35.66
C ALA A 287 13.61 -2.98 36.00
N ASP A 288 12.59 -2.45 35.30
CA ASP A 288 11.19 -2.87 35.49
C ASP A 288 11.02 -4.37 35.22
N GLN A 289 11.67 -4.91 34.18
CA GLN A 289 11.57 -6.33 33.82
C GLN A 289 12.36 -7.25 34.77
N GLN A 290 13.45 -6.77 35.35
CA GLN A 290 14.18 -7.52 36.37
C GLN A 290 13.34 -7.70 37.64
N GLU A 291 12.52 -6.71 38.00
CA GLU A 291 11.64 -6.76 39.16
C GLU A 291 10.30 -7.48 38.88
N ASN A 292 9.67 -7.17 37.74
CA ASN A 292 8.30 -7.58 37.43
C ASN A 292 8.19 -8.74 36.43
N GLY A 293 9.32 -9.23 35.90
CA GLY A 293 9.39 -10.33 34.94
C GLY A 293 9.60 -9.85 33.50
N PHE A 294 10.27 -10.69 32.71
CA PHE A 294 10.55 -10.45 31.31
C PHE A 294 9.39 -10.89 30.41
N ASN A 295 9.41 -10.41 29.17
CA ASN A 295 8.47 -10.84 28.14
C ASN A 295 8.62 -12.33 27.81
N GLU A 296 7.53 -13.10 27.92
CA GLU A 296 7.50 -14.55 27.70
C GLU A 296 7.12 -14.95 26.26
N THR A 297 6.86 -13.97 25.39
CA THR A 297 6.37 -14.21 24.03
C THR A 297 7.47 -14.82 23.17
N GLU A 298 7.14 -15.91 22.47
CA GLU A 298 7.95 -16.49 21.41
C GLU A 298 7.22 -16.34 20.07
N ILE A 299 7.84 -15.67 19.09
CA ILE A 299 7.27 -15.47 17.75
C ILE A 299 8.34 -15.86 16.74
N ASP A 300 8.05 -16.85 15.89
CA ASP A 300 8.96 -17.38 14.87
C ASP A 300 10.37 -17.70 15.43
N GLY A 301 10.43 -18.22 16.66
CA GLY A 301 11.68 -18.58 17.35
C GLY A 301 12.42 -17.41 18.03
N MET A 302 11.94 -16.18 17.87
CA MET A 302 12.51 -15.00 18.54
C MET A 302 11.84 -14.74 19.91
N LYS A 303 12.66 -14.41 20.92
CA LYS A 303 12.27 -14.15 22.33
C LYS A 303 12.95 -12.91 22.90
N GLY A 304 12.55 -12.47 24.09
CA GLY A 304 13.24 -11.39 24.81
C GLY A 304 12.91 -10.00 24.27
N PHE A 305 11.67 -9.81 23.80
CA PHE A 305 11.17 -8.53 23.32
C PHE A 305 11.14 -7.49 24.43
N ILE A 306 11.62 -6.28 24.13
CA ILE A 306 11.78 -5.21 25.12
C ILE A 306 10.42 -4.62 25.52
N PHE A 307 9.58 -4.19 24.58
CA PHE A 307 8.35 -3.48 24.95
C PHE A 307 7.16 -4.42 25.09
N MET A 308 6.61 -4.51 26.30
CA MET A 308 5.49 -5.39 26.62
C MET A 308 4.27 -4.66 27.20
N ASN A 309 3.10 -5.24 26.99
CA ASN A 309 1.86 -4.79 27.59
C ASN A 309 1.73 -5.32 29.04
N ARG A 310 0.69 -4.87 29.74
CA ARG A 310 0.40 -5.24 31.15
C ARG A 310 0.23 -6.75 31.43
N PHE A 311 0.17 -7.58 30.40
CA PHE A 311 0.02 -9.03 30.49
C PHE A 311 1.32 -9.76 30.10
N GLY A 312 2.44 -9.05 29.91
CA GLY A 312 3.74 -9.65 29.55
C GLY A 312 3.91 -9.98 28.07
N TYR A 313 2.94 -9.62 27.22
CA TYR A 313 3.01 -9.87 25.76
C TYR A 313 3.45 -8.64 24.98
N VAL A 314 3.98 -8.86 23.77
CA VAL A 314 4.31 -7.77 22.84
C VAL A 314 3.13 -6.84 22.58
N HIS A 315 3.42 -5.57 22.31
CA HIS A 315 2.37 -4.61 21.97
C HIS A 315 1.78 -4.87 20.58
N ASN A 316 0.47 -4.67 20.48
CA ASN A 316 -0.20 -4.53 19.20
C ASN A 316 -0.08 -3.06 18.69
N PRO A 317 0.35 -2.80 17.44
CA PRO A 317 0.47 -1.45 16.89
C PRO A 317 -0.82 -0.60 16.98
N GLN A 318 -1.99 -1.21 16.77
CA GLN A 318 -3.28 -0.52 16.91
C GLN A 318 -3.56 -0.12 18.35
N SER A 319 -3.14 -0.92 19.34
CA SER A 319 -3.26 -0.56 20.76
C SER A 319 -2.41 0.66 21.11
N ILE A 320 -1.23 0.80 20.51
CA ILE A 320 -0.36 1.98 20.71
C ILE A 320 -1.00 3.23 20.11
N ASN A 321 -1.55 3.15 18.89
CA ASN A 321 -2.27 4.29 18.30
C ASN A 321 -3.51 4.70 19.13
N ARG A 322 -4.22 3.73 19.72
CA ARG A 322 -5.32 4.01 20.66
C ARG A 322 -4.81 4.67 21.95
N ALA A 323 -3.64 4.29 22.43
CA ALA A 323 -3.01 4.94 23.59
C ALA A 323 -2.63 6.39 23.26
N ILE A 324 -1.94 6.63 22.13
CA ILE A 324 -1.63 7.98 21.63
C ILE A 324 -2.91 8.85 21.61
N LYS A 325 -4.00 8.31 21.04
CA LYS A 325 -5.28 9.01 20.98
C LYS A 325 -5.78 9.44 22.36
N ARG A 326 -5.85 8.50 23.29
CA ARG A 326 -6.30 8.76 24.66
C ARG A 326 -5.42 9.78 25.38
N ILE A 327 -4.10 9.72 25.15
CA ILE A 327 -3.13 10.61 25.79
C ILE A 327 -3.33 12.04 25.32
N TYR A 328 -3.31 12.30 24.00
CA TYR A 328 -3.45 13.67 23.50
C TYR A 328 -4.84 14.25 23.80
N GLU A 329 -5.90 13.43 23.79
CA GLU A 329 -7.26 13.88 24.16
C GLU A 329 -7.33 14.29 25.63
N SER A 330 -6.68 13.52 26.53
CA SER A 330 -6.64 13.86 27.96
C SER A 330 -5.82 15.12 28.20
N TYR A 331 -4.64 15.21 27.58
CA TYR A 331 -3.79 16.40 27.65
C TYR A 331 -4.53 17.64 27.15
N ASN A 332 -5.13 17.59 25.96
CA ASN A 332 -5.82 18.75 25.38
C ASN A 332 -6.99 19.22 26.26
N ALA A 333 -7.74 18.30 26.88
CA ALA A 333 -8.82 18.65 27.79
C ALA A 333 -8.31 19.40 29.04
N GLU A 334 -7.19 18.97 29.61
CA GLU A 334 -6.55 19.64 30.75
C GLU A 334 -5.88 20.97 30.35
N GLU A 335 -5.21 20.99 29.20
CA GLU A 335 -4.46 22.12 28.67
C GLU A 335 -5.35 23.32 28.36
N VAL A 336 -6.55 23.11 27.81
CA VAL A 336 -7.53 24.20 27.59
C VAL A 336 -7.89 24.89 28.92
N VAL A 337 -8.09 24.11 29.98
CA VAL A 337 -8.43 24.64 31.31
C VAL A 337 -7.22 25.35 31.93
N ASN A 338 -6.03 24.76 31.83
CA ASN A 338 -4.81 25.30 32.40
C ASN A 338 -4.37 26.59 31.70
N ALA A 339 -4.43 26.63 30.37
CA ALA A 339 -4.10 27.80 29.56
C ALA A 339 -5.04 28.97 29.87
N SER A 340 -6.35 28.69 30.00
CA SER A 340 -7.33 29.69 30.43
C SER A 340 -7.04 30.26 31.81
N LYS A 341 -6.72 29.41 32.81
CA LYS A 341 -6.32 29.86 34.16
C LYS A 341 -5.04 30.72 34.13
N GLN A 342 -4.12 30.42 33.22
CA GLN A 342 -2.83 31.09 33.05
C GLN A 342 -2.89 32.27 32.06
N HIS A 343 -4.06 32.59 31.49
CA HIS A 343 -4.24 33.66 30.50
C HIS A 343 -3.27 33.56 29.31
N ARG A 344 -3.04 32.34 28.81
CA ARG A 344 -2.22 32.07 27.63
C ARG A 344 -2.97 31.25 26.59
N GLU A 345 -2.47 31.24 25.37
CA GLU A 345 -2.97 30.34 24.33
C GLU A 345 -2.63 28.87 24.67
N PRO A 346 -3.56 27.93 24.45
CA PRO A 346 -3.34 26.51 24.72
C PRO A 346 -2.44 25.89 23.65
N VAL A 347 -1.45 25.10 24.07
CA VAL A 347 -0.62 24.34 23.14
C VAL A 347 -1.31 23.01 22.86
N LEU A 348 -2.19 22.97 21.85
CA LEU A 348 -2.93 21.74 21.54
C LEU A 348 -2.09 20.75 20.73
N ILE A 349 -2.18 19.47 21.11
CA ILE A 349 -1.58 18.37 20.37
C ILE A 349 -2.58 17.88 19.30
N PRO A 350 -2.21 17.87 18.01
CA PRO A 350 -3.10 17.41 16.95
C PRO A 350 -3.28 15.89 17.00
N HIS A 351 -4.26 15.37 16.25
CA HIS A 351 -4.35 13.93 16.04
C HIS A 351 -3.10 13.43 15.28
N PHE A 352 -2.40 12.45 15.86
CA PHE A 352 -1.26 11.81 15.23
C PHE A 352 -1.22 10.30 15.53
N SER A 353 -0.28 9.59 14.88
CA SER A 353 -0.08 8.14 15.00
C SER A 353 1.40 7.79 15.14
N CYS A 354 1.73 6.52 15.37
CA CYS A 354 3.12 6.08 15.49
C CYS A 354 3.99 6.47 14.27
N HIS A 355 3.42 6.52 13.07
CA HIS A 355 4.15 6.97 11.87
C HIS A 355 4.52 8.45 11.91
N HIS A 356 3.74 9.27 12.61
CA HIS A 356 4.05 10.69 12.81
C HIS A 356 5.21 10.86 13.79
N LEU A 357 5.37 9.99 14.80
CA LEU A 357 6.54 10.04 15.70
C LEU A 357 7.85 9.85 14.93
N ARG A 358 7.87 8.89 14.00
CA ARG A 358 8.99 8.69 13.08
C ARG A 358 9.20 9.90 12.17
N HIS A 359 8.13 10.50 11.67
CA HIS A 359 8.21 11.71 10.85
C HIS A 359 8.78 12.89 11.66
N THR A 360 8.36 13.05 12.91
CA THR A 360 8.88 14.04 13.85
C THR A 360 10.37 13.83 14.07
N PHE A 361 10.84 12.61 14.38
CA PHE A 361 12.27 12.33 14.48
C PHE A 361 13.02 12.72 13.20
N CYS A 362 12.51 12.30 12.03
CA CYS A 362 13.15 12.63 10.75
C CYS A 362 13.24 14.14 10.52
N SER A 363 12.18 14.87 10.87
CA SER A 363 12.13 16.33 10.74
C SER A 363 13.16 16.99 11.65
N ARG A 364 13.21 16.61 12.94
CA ARG A 364 14.24 17.10 13.89
C ARG A 364 15.64 16.72 13.44
N PHE A 365 15.81 15.56 12.82
CA PHE A 365 17.12 15.15 12.32
C PHE A 365 17.54 15.97 11.10
N CYS A 366 16.63 16.22 10.16
CA CYS A 366 16.87 17.13 9.02
C CYS A 366 17.16 18.58 9.43
N GLU A 367 16.71 18.99 10.62
CA GLU A 367 17.05 20.31 11.15
C GLU A 367 18.49 20.40 11.67
N ASN A 368 19.08 19.28 12.09
CA ASN A 368 20.40 19.27 12.72
C ASN A 368 21.48 18.64 11.84
N GLU A 369 21.09 17.88 10.81
CA GLU A 369 21.98 17.22 9.87
C GLU A 369 21.64 17.62 8.43
N THR A 370 22.67 17.90 7.64
CA THR A 370 22.54 18.31 6.23
C THR A 370 22.87 17.17 5.27
N ASN A 371 23.57 16.14 5.74
CA ASN A 371 23.92 14.97 4.94
C ASN A 371 22.72 14.02 4.80
N LEU A 372 22.02 14.13 3.67
CA LEU A 372 20.86 13.29 3.34
C LEU A 372 21.19 11.78 3.32
N LYS A 373 22.44 11.37 3.06
CA LYS A 373 22.83 9.95 3.08
C LYS A 373 22.91 9.39 4.49
N VAL A 374 23.39 10.19 5.44
CA VAL A 374 23.39 9.83 6.87
C VAL A 374 21.95 9.70 7.35
N ILE A 375 21.10 10.67 7.04
CA ILE A 375 19.67 10.64 7.38
C ILE A 375 18.99 9.41 6.74
N GLN A 376 19.20 9.18 5.45
CA GLN A 376 18.65 8.02 4.73
C GLN A 376 19.06 6.70 5.40
N SER A 377 20.32 6.57 5.80
CA SER A 377 20.87 5.37 6.46
C SER A 377 20.22 5.12 7.82
N ILE A 378 20.18 6.14 8.71
CA ILE A 378 19.56 6.02 10.03
C ILE A 378 18.05 5.77 9.93
N MET A 379 17.38 6.39 8.97
CA MET A 379 15.97 6.15 8.73
C MET A 379 15.74 4.75 8.13
N GLY A 380 16.66 4.19 7.35
CA GLY A 380 16.43 2.96 6.60
C GLY A 380 15.39 3.18 5.49
N HIS A 381 15.57 4.26 4.71
CA HIS A 381 14.78 4.53 3.51
C HIS A 381 15.50 3.96 2.28
N ALA A 382 14.85 3.03 1.57
CA ALA A 382 15.40 2.49 0.33
C ALA A 382 15.48 3.55 -0.78
N ASN A 383 14.47 4.42 -0.87
CA ASN A 383 14.43 5.55 -1.79
C ASN A 383 14.75 6.86 -1.04
N ILE A 384 15.67 7.66 -1.60
CA ILE A 384 16.08 8.95 -1.05
C ILE A 384 15.00 10.03 -1.18
N GLU A 385 14.09 9.91 -2.16
CA GLU A 385 12.98 10.86 -2.38
C GLU A 385 12.13 11.00 -1.11
N THR A 386 11.89 9.90 -0.39
CA THR A 386 11.14 9.94 0.88
C THR A 386 11.83 10.81 1.94
N THR A 387 13.17 10.85 1.96
CA THR A 387 13.92 11.73 2.86
C THR A 387 13.89 13.18 2.35
N MET A 388 13.98 13.38 1.03
CA MET A 388 13.90 14.72 0.43
C MET A 388 12.55 15.39 0.64
N ASP A 389 11.44 14.65 0.55
CA ASP A 389 10.10 15.19 0.79
C ASP A 389 9.97 15.78 2.20
N ILE A 390 10.52 15.07 3.20
CA ILE A 390 10.52 15.53 4.60
C ILE A 390 11.47 16.73 4.76
N TYR A 391 12.66 16.64 4.16
CA TYR A 391 13.63 17.74 4.20
C TYR A 391 13.05 19.01 3.58
N ALA A 392 12.30 18.91 2.48
CA ALA A 392 11.65 20.02 1.79
C ALA A 392 10.65 20.75 2.69
N GLU A 393 9.83 20.00 3.44
CA GLU A 393 8.87 20.58 4.40
C GLU A 393 9.58 21.36 5.51
N VAL A 394 10.66 20.81 6.07
CA VAL A 394 11.47 21.47 7.09
C VAL A 394 12.20 22.70 6.53
N THR A 395 12.67 22.61 5.28
CA THR A 395 13.38 23.73 4.65
C THR A 395 12.47 24.90 4.34
N ASP A 396 11.16 24.74 4.16
CA ASP A 396 10.27 25.89 3.97
C ASP A 396 10.26 26.84 5.18
N ALA A 397 10.32 26.32 6.40
CA ALA A 397 10.48 27.13 7.61
C ALA A 397 11.91 27.73 7.70
N LYS A 398 12.93 26.93 7.38
CA LYS A 398 14.34 27.39 7.36
C LYS A 398 14.68 28.33 6.21
N LYS A 399 13.90 28.40 5.14
CA LYS A 399 14.16 29.26 3.97
C LYS A 399 14.20 30.72 4.38
N GLN A 400 13.30 31.14 5.28
CA GLN A 400 13.30 32.49 5.82
C GLN A 400 14.57 32.78 6.64
N GLU A 401 14.94 31.88 7.55
CA GLU A 401 16.15 31.99 8.35
C GLU A 401 17.43 31.96 7.49
N ALA A 402 17.48 31.10 6.47
CA ALA A 402 18.60 31.00 5.54
C ALA A 402 18.75 32.26 4.68
N ILE A 403 17.64 32.84 4.20
CA ILE A 403 17.68 34.12 3.47
C ILE A 403 18.05 35.27 4.40
N GLN A 404 17.57 35.30 5.65
CA GLN A 404 17.99 36.31 6.63
C GLN A 404 19.49 36.20 6.94
N ASN A 405 19.99 34.99 7.16
CA ASN A 405 21.42 34.75 7.38
C ASN A 405 22.28 35.10 6.15
N LEU A 406 21.76 34.86 4.94
CA LEU A 406 22.41 35.26 3.70
C LEU A 406 22.41 36.78 3.54
N ALA A 407 21.29 37.46 3.83
CA ALA A 407 21.21 38.92 3.83
C ALA A 407 22.17 39.55 4.84
N HIS A 408 22.34 38.95 6.03
CA HIS A 408 23.32 39.40 7.02
C HIS A 408 24.78 39.21 6.59
N LYS A 409 25.06 38.25 5.70
CA LYS A 409 26.44 37.92 5.24
C LYS A 409 26.79 38.54 3.89
N LEU A 410 25.80 38.97 3.10
CA LEU A 410 26.00 39.65 1.83
C LEU A 410 26.17 41.16 2.07
N ASP A 411 27.41 41.60 2.21
CA ASP A 411 27.79 43.01 2.26
C ASP A 411 27.89 43.59 0.83
N VAL A 412 26.83 43.41 0.04
CA VAL A 412 26.75 43.81 -1.38
C VAL A 412 25.48 44.61 -1.69
N PHE A 413 24.57 44.74 -0.72
CA PHE A 413 23.34 45.52 -0.83
C PHE A 413 23.20 46.52 0.32
#